data_AF-A0A2W4KJ12-F1
#
_entry.id   AF-A0A2W4KJ12-F1
#
_cell.length_a   1.000
_cell.length_b   1.000
_cell.length_c   1.000
_cell.angle_alpha   90.00
_cell.angle_beta   90.00
_cell.angle_gamma   90.00
#
_symmetry.space_group_name_H-M   'P 1'
#
loop_
_entity.id
_entity.type
_entity.pdbx_description
1 polymer ?
#
loop_
_entity_poly.entity_id
_entity_poly.type
_entity_poly.pdbx_seq_one_letter_code
_entity_poly.pdbx_strand_id
1 'polypeptide(L)'
;MDLRSLELVKGPYAALRINQRLLPAGGPGSKLFPPTFEGGVYCFEQRRIDGETKHCVLLHSVAACANLHEEVLLDLAERGEIELPRMLVDFDAFPEIGHVSTLEASHRVFDAVFRDSELEGQPFSKHPLYKELSRSNAHNATALFAHSPHALLFGCWDSTGSAGGLGNKFARRLVSEIIGVGVERGETRGGVKQDQLGIPCNVEIEIDKNGDWKPKGVL
;
A
#
# COMPACT_ATOMS: atom_id res chain seq x y z
N MET A 1 7.44 -23.91 -4.72
CA MET A 1 6.78 -23.19 -5.83
C MET A 1 6.63 -24.18 -6.97
N ASP A 2 5.41 -24.57 -7.34
CA ASP A 2 5.17 -25.43 -8.51
C ASP A 2 5.20 -24.54 -9.77
N LEU A 3 6.24 -24.69 -10.59
CA LEU A 3 6.47 -23.85 -11.78
C LEU A 3 5.51 -24.19 -12.94
N ARG A 4 4.62 -25.17 -12.79
CA ARG A 4 3.68 -25.60 -13.84
C ARG A 4 2.63 -24.54 -14.21
N SER A 5 2.36 -23.57 -13.34
CA SER A 5 1.43 -22.46 -13.61
C SER A 5 2.10 -21.21 -14.21
N LEU A 6 3.43 -21.28 -14.47
CA LEU A 6 4.16 -20.18 -15.09
C LEU A 6 3.88 -20.17 -16.60
N GLU A 7 3.15 -19.16 -17.05
CA GLU A 7 2.97 -18.92 -18.48
C GLU A 7 3.96 -17.84 -18.93
N LEU A 8 4.84 -18.22 -19.86
CA LEU A 8 5.70 -17.28 -20.56
C LEU A 8 4.94 -16.74 -21.77
N VAL A 9 4.50 -15.50 -21.71
CA VAL A 9 3.83 -14.86 -22.84
C VAL A 9 4.90 -14.49 -23.87
N LYS A 10 5.00 -15.25 -24.97
CA LYS A 10 5.94 -14.96 -26.07
C LYS A 10 5.40 -13.82 -26.94
N GLY A 11 6.15 -12.73 -27.01
CA GLY A 11 5.92 -11.54 -27.83
C GLY A 11 7.15 -10.62 -27.81
N PRO A 12 7.10 -9.42 -28.41
CA PRO A 12 8.22 -8.45 -28.36
C PRO A 12 8.57 -7.97 -26.96
N TYR A 13 7.75 -8.31 -25.95
CA TYR A 13 7.99 -8.06 -24.53
C TYR A 13 7.89 -9.40 -23.79
N ALA A 14 8.87 -9.70 -22.94
CA ALA A 14 8.81 -10.86 -22.06
C ALA A 14 8.02 -10.51 -20.80
N ALA A 15 6.91 -11.21 -20.56
CA ALA A 15 6.16 -11.14 -19.31
C ALA A 15 6.13 -12.53 -18.68
N LEU A 16 6.41 -12.57 -17.37
CA LEU A 16 6.18 -13.75 -16.54
C LEU A 16 4.84 -13.56 -15.83
N ARG A 17 3.92 -14.50 -16.02
CA ARG A 17 2.65 -14.52 -15.30
C ARG A 17 2.53 -15.81 -14.51
N ILE A 18 2.20 -15.67 -13.23
CA ILE A 18 1.83 -16.78 -12.36
C ILE A 18 0.40 -16.53 -11.92
N ASN A 19 -0.47 -17.50 -12.16
CA ASN A 19 -1.82 -17.52 -11.59
C ASN A 19 -1.93 -18.73 -10.67
N GLN A 20 -2.15 -18.48 -9.38
CA GLN A 20 -2.28 -19.52 -8.39
C GLN A 20 -3.68 -19.50 -7.79
N ARG A 21 -4.38 -20.62 -7.90
CA ARG A 21 -5.66 -20.82 -7.20
C ARG A 21 -5.38 -21.16 -5.74
N LEU A 22 -5.88 -20.30 -4.86
CA LEU A 22 -5.79 -20.46 -3.42
C LEU A 22 -7.15 -20.90 -2.86
N LEU A 23 -7.13 -21.61 -1.74
CA LEU A 23 -8.33 -21.90 -0.95
C LEU A 23 -8.30 -21.08 0.34
N PRO A 24 -9.46 -20.64 0.85
CA PRO A 24 -9.53 -20.09 2.19
C PRO A 24 -8.99 -21.10 3.23
N ALA A 25 -8.43 -20.62 4.33
CA ALA A 25 -7.91 -21.48 5.39
C ALA A 25 -8.98 -22.42 5.99
N GLY A 26 -10.26 -21.99 6.01
CA GLY A 26 -11.39 -22.83 6.42
C GLY A 26 -11.81 -23.90 5.39
N GLY A 27 -11.15 -23.96 4.23
CA GLY A 27 -11.51 -24.82 3.11
C GLY A 27 -12.42 -24.14 2.07
N PRO A 28 -12.74 -24.86 0.97
CA PRO A 28 -13.57 -24.35 -0.11
C PRO A 28 -14.93 -23.81 0.37
N GLY A 29 -15.35 -22.66 -0.14
CA GLY A 29 -16.63 -22.02 0.22
C GLY A 29 -16.66 -21.33 1.60
N SER A 30 -15.56 -21.37 2.35
CA SER A 30 -15.49 -20.70 3.64
C SER A 30 -15.58 -19.18 3.53
N LYS A 31 -16.12 -18.57 4.60
CA LYS A 31 -16.21 -17.12 4.74
C LYS A 31 -14.82 -16.48 4.69
N LEU A 32 -14.75 -15.37 3.97
CA LEU A 32 -13.58 -14.49 3.91
C LEU A 32 -13.87 -13.19 4.65
N PHE A 33 -12.82 -12.58 5.19
CA PHE A 33 -12.86 -11.24 5.78
C PHE A 33 -11.86 -10.34 5.02
N PRO A 34 -12.30 -9.69 3.93
CA PRO A 34 -11.46 -8.79 3.16
C PRO A 34 -11.01 -7.57 3.98
N PRO A 35 -9.91 -6.90 3.60
CA PRO A 35 -9.53 -5.63 4.20
C PRO A 35 -10.62 -4.58 3.99
N THR A 36 -10.75 -3.70 4.98
CA THR A 36 -11.66 -2.56 4.94
C THR A 36 -10.94 -1.36 4.33
N PHE A 37 -11.59 -0.71 3.37
CA PHE A 37 -11.11 0.50 2.71
C PHE A 37 -11.79 1.74 3.31
N GLU A 38 -11.42 2.93 2.80
CA GLU A 38 -12.04 4.20 3.18
C GLU A 38 -13.57 4.11 3.19
N GLY A 39 -14.20 4.64 4.24
CA GLY A 39 -15.64 4.52 4.45
C GLY A 39 -16.11 3.20 5.07
N GLY A 40 -15.20 2.33 5.51
CA GLY A 40 -15.58 1.12 6.25
C GLY A 40 -16.10 0.00 5.36
N VAL A 41 -15.80 0.02 4.06
CA VAL A 41 -16.36 -0.89 3.06
C VAL A 41 -15.34 -1.87 2.50
N TYR A 42 -15.81 -3.03 2.04
CA TYR A 42 -14.99 -3.95 1.25
C TYR A 42 -14.93 -3.48 -0.21
N CYS A 43 -13.77 -3.65 -0.85
CA CYS A 43 -13.58 -3.34 -2.26
C CYS A 43 -14.10 -4.50 -3.12
N PHE A 44 -15.36 -4.40 -3.55
CA PHE A 44 -15.98 -5.33 -4.50
C PHE A 44 -15.76 -4.87 -5.94
N GLU A 45 -15.54 -5.84 -6.83
CA GLU A 45 -15.25 -5.61 -8.24
C GLU A 45 -15.97 -6.64 -9.12
N GLN A 46 -16.17 -6.32 -10.39
CA GLN A 46 -16.58 -7.28 -11.42
C GLN A 46 -15.40 -7.55 -12.34
N ARG A 47 -15.00 -8.82 -12.48
CA ARG A 47 -13.86 -9.22 -13.31
C ARG A 47 -14.28 -10.24 -14.37
N ARG A 48 -13.66 -10.15 -15.56
CA ARG A 48 -13.83 -11.13 -16.64
C ARG A 48 -12.85 -12.28 -16.42
N ILE A 49 -13.36 -13.45 -16.07
CA ILE A 49 -12.57 -14.65 -15.79
C ILE A 49 -13.18 -15.80 -16.58
N ASP A 50 -12.35 -16.47 -17.39
CA ASP A 50 -12.77 -17.57 -18.27
C ASP A 50 -13.95 -17.20 -19.21
N GLY A 51 -14.01 -15.94 -19.65
CA GLY A 51 -15.08 -15.45 -20.53
C GLY A 51 -16.39 -15.11 -19.82
N GLU A 52 -16.43 -15.16 -18.48
CA GLU A 52 -17.60 -14.84 -17.66
C GLU A 52 -17.33 -13.64 -16.76
N THR A 53 -18.37 -12.86 -16.47
CA THR A 53 -18.28 -11.78 -15.48
C THR A 53 -18.51 -12.40 -14.10
N LYS A 54 -17.54 -12.27 -13.20
CA LYS A 54 -17.61 -12.81 -11.83
C LYS A 54 -17.51 -11.68 -10.80
N HIS A 55 -18.37 -11.76 -9.79
CA HIS A 55 -18.28 -10.91 -8.60
C HIS A 55 -17.04 -11.29 -7.80
N CYS A 56 -16.19 -10.31 -7.55
CA CYS A 56 -14.93 -10.48 -6.86
C CYS A 56 -14.82 -9.50 -5.69
N VAL A 57 -13.91 -9.79 -4.76
CA VAL A 57 -13.53 -8.87 -3.70
C VAL A 57 -12.02 -8.84 -3.58
N LEU A 58 -11.45 -7.66 -3.40
CA LEU A 58 -10.01 -7.47 -3.22
C LEU A 58 -9.60 -7.95 -1.83
N LEU A 59 -8.74 -8.96 -1.76
CA LEU A 59 -8.19 -9.46 -0.50
C LEU A 59 -6.82 -8.84 -0.21
N HIS A 60 -6.03 -8.61 -1.25
CA HIS A 60 -4.73 -7.97 -1.15
C HIS A 60 -4.45 -7.18 -2.41
N SER A 61 -4.31 -5.86 -2.28
CA SER A 61 -4.16 -4.94 -3.40
C SER A 61 -2.75 -4.95 -3.98
N VAL A 62 -2.61 -4.45 -5.20
CA VAL A 62 -1.30 -4.24 -5.84
C VAL A 62 -0.36 -3.40 -5.00
N ALA A 63 -0.87 -2.33 -4.39
CA ALA A 63 -0.09 -1.48 -3.51
C ALA A 63 0.31 -2.22 -2.22
N ALA A 64 -0.61 -2.97 -1.61
CA ALA A 64 -0.32 -3.70 -0.39
C ALA A 64 0.70 -4.84 -0.61
N CYS A 65 0.65 -5.53 -1.75
CA CYS A 65 1.69 -6.49 -2.12
C CYS A 65 3.05 -5.83 -2.37
N ALA A 66 3.08 -4.64 -2.99
CA ALA A 66 4.32 -3.89 -3.19
C ALA A 66 4.96 -3.53 -1.83
N ASN A 67 4.17 -3.03 -0.88
CA ASN A 67 4.66 -2.70 0.45
C ASN A 67 5.30 -3.92 1.15
N LEU A 68 4.65 -5.10 1.11
CA LEU A 68 5.24 -6.31 1.68
C LEU A 68 6.55 -6.71 1.01
N HIS A 69 6.65 -6.60 -0.31
CA HIS A 69 7.90 -6.89 -1.00
C HIS A 69 9.00 -5.89 -0.64
N GLU A 70 8.66 -4.61 -0.49
CA GLU A 70 9.60 -3.57 -0.11
C GLU A 70 10.08 -3.74 1.33
N GLU A 71 9.21 -4.14 2.25
CA GLU A 71 9.56 -4.49 3.63
C GLU A 71 10.56 -5.65 3.68
N VAL A 72 10.33 -6.71 2.89
CA VAL A 72 11.29 -7.83 2.79
C VAL A 72 12.63 -7.37 2.21
N LEU A 73 12.62 -6.53 1.17
CA LEU A 73 13.85 -5.98 0.59
C LEU A 73 14.61 -5.09 1.58
N LEU A 74 13.89 -4.33 2.40
CA LEU A 74 14.47 -3.50 3.45
C LEU A 74 15.14 -4.38 4.51
N ASP A 75 14.42 -5.35 5.05
CA ASP A 75 14.91 -6.29 6.08
C ASP A 75 16.19 -7.02 5.61
N LEU A 76 16.20 -7.52 4.37
CA LEU A 76 17.38 -8.15 3.77
C LEU A 76 18.56 -7.16 3.62
N ALA A 77 18.28 -5.92 3.24
CA ALA A 77 19.30 -4.89 3.07
C ALA A 77 19.85 -4.38 4.41
N GLU A 78 19.04 -4.34 5.47
CA GLU A 78 19.46 -3.99 6.83
C GLU A 78 20.28 -5.09 7.49
N ARG A 79 19.96 -6.36 7.22
CA ARG A 79 20.77 -7.50 7.64
C ARG A 79 22.08 -7.65 6.85
N GLY A 80 22.27 -6.86 5.79
CA GLY A 80 23.43 -6.95 4.91
C GLY A 80 23.45 -8.21 4.04
N GLU A 81 22.31 -8.85 3.84
CA GLU A 81 22.18 -10.03 2.96
C GLU A 81 22.16 -9.65 1.49
N ILE A 82 21.71 -8.42 1.18
CA ILE A 82 21.73 -7.84 -0.16
C ILE A 82 22.28 -6.41 -0.13
N GLU A 83 22.93 -6.00 -1.21
CA GLU A 83 23.21 -4.60 -1.48
C GLU A 83 22.11 -4.03 -2.39
N LEU A 84 21.34 -3.09 -1.86
CA LEU A 84 20.25 -2.43 -2.58
C LEU A 84 20.40 -0.92 -2.44
N PRO A 85 20.69 -0.20 -3.54
CA PRO A 85 20.69 1.26 -3.52
C PRO A 85 19.35 1.80 -3.03
N ARG A 86 19.40 2.59 -1.97
CA ARG A 86 18.24 3.25 -1.37
C ARG A 86 18.69 4.54 -0.71
N MET A 87 17.83 5.55 -0.71
CA MET A 87 18.06 6.74 0.10
C MET A 87 17.38 6.58 1.45
N LEU A 88 17.97 7.19 2.46
CA LEU A 88 17.48 7.27 3.83
C LEU A 88 17.32 8.74 4.20
N VAL A 89 16.32 9.06 5.01
CA VAL A 89 16.19 10.34 5.70
C VAL A 89 16.30 10.06 7.19
N ASP A 90 17.29 10.65 7.84
CA ASP A 90 17.50 10.54 9.28
C ASP A 90 16.61 11.53 10.04
N PHE A 91 15.99 11.05 11.11
CA PHE A 91 15.14 11.82 12.02
C PHE A 91 15.82 11.98 13.38
N ASP A 92 17.02 12.58 13.42
CA ASP A 92 17.83 12.73 14.65
C ASP A 92 17.08 13.40 15.81
N ALA A 93 16.16 14.33 15.50
CA ALA A 93 15.33 15.01 16.49
C ALA A 93 14.19 14.12 17.04
N PHE A 94 13.90 13.00 16.40
CA PHE A 94 12.85 12.03 16.75
C PHE A 94 13.44 10.60 16.74
N PRO A 95 14.25 10.23 17.75
CA PRO A 95 14.93 8.94 17.81
C PRO A 95 14.00 7.73 17.73
N GLU A 96 12.72 7.89 18.12
CA GLU A 96 11.69 6.87 18.00
C GLU A 96 11.29 6.55 16.55
N ILE A 97 11.55 7.47 15.62
CA ILE A 97 11.37 7.27 14.18
C ILE A 97 12.65 6.67 13.58
N GLY A 98 13.82 7.13 14.05
CA GLY A 98 15.12 6.67 13.54
C GLY A 98 15.40 7.23 12.15
N HIS A 99 15.24 6.40 11.12
CA HIS A 99 15.39 6.82 9.73
C HIS A 99 14.26 6.24 8.88
N VAL A 100 13.97 6.89 7.75
CA VAL A 100 12.97 6.41 6.78
C VAL A 100 13.64 6.14 5.45
N SER A 101 13.49 4.92 4.96
CA SER A 101 13.97 4.50 3.65
C SER A 101 13.00 4.82 2.52
N THR A 102 13.55 4.98 1.31
CA THR A 102 12.74 4.97 0.08
C THR A 102 11.94 3.69 -0.15
N LEU A 103 12.23 2.59 0.56
CA LEU A 103 11.42 1.36 0.55
C LEU A 103 10.17 1.45 1.45
N GLU A 104 10.15 2.37 2.40
CA GLU A 104 9.05 2.56 3.36
C GLU A 104 8.15 3.72 2.93
N ALA A 105 8.75 4.73 2.31
CA ALA A 105 8.03 5.91 1.86
C ALA A 105 7.02 5.57 0.75
N SER A 106 5.77 6.00 0.92
CA SER A 106 4.64 5.64 0.05
C SER A 106 4.85 6.06 -1.41
N HIS A 107 5.53 7.19 -1.62
CA HIS A 107 5.89 7.72 -2.93
C HIS A 107 7.39 7.53 -3.26
N ARG A 108 8.08 6.68 -2.48
CA ARG A 108 9.50 6.34 -2.62
C ARG A 108 10.36 7.63 -2.66
N VAL A 109 11.19 7.77 -3.68
CA VAL A 109 12.05 8.96 -3.89
C VAL A 109 11.28 10.28 -4.04
N PHE A 110 10.01 10.24 -4.48
CA PHE A 110 9.20 11.44 -4.66
C PHE A 110 8.26 11.71 -3.48
N ASP A 111 8.44 10.98 -2.38
CA ASP A 111 7.70 11.22 -1.16
C ASP A 111 8.07 12.56 -0.52
N ALA A 112 7.10 13.13 0.20
CA ALA A 112 7.28 14.37 0.92
C ALA A 112 8.44 14.29 1.91
N VAL A 113 8.62 13.13 2.55
CA VAL A 113 9.73 12.88 3.48
C VAL A 113 11.08 13.19 2.83
N PHE A 114 11.31 12.75 1.59
CA PHE A 114 12.53 13.02 0.85
C PHE A 114 12.55 14.44 0.30
N ARG A 115 11.47 14.88 -0.36
CA ARG A 115 11.40 16.20 -1.00
C ARG A 115 11.68 17.34 -0.03
N ASP A 116 11.18 17.21 1.19
CA ASP A 116 11.24 18.23 2.25
C ASP A 116 12.44 18.02 3.20
N SER A 117 13.32 17.04 2.89
CA SER A 117 14.58 16.80 3.60
C SER A 117 15.74 17.70 3.11
N GLU A 118 16.88 17.58 3.78
CA GLU A 118 18.14 18.24 3.43
C GLU A 118 19.21 17.21 3.04
N LEU A 119 20.03 17.54 2.04
CA LEU A 119 21.21 16.77 1.67
C LEU A 119 22.39 17.74 1.53
N GLU A 120 23.48 17.47 2.25
CA GLU A 120 24.71 18.29 2.22
C GLU A 120 24.47 19.80 2.53
N GLY A 121 23.63 20.12 3.51
CA GLY A 121 23.36 21.51 3.88
C GLY A 121 22.35 22.23 2.98
N GLN A 122 21.74 21.52 2.01
CA GLN A 122 20.83 22.11 1.02
C GLN A 122 19.49 21.37 0.96
N PRO A 123 18.36 22.09 0.84
CA PRO A 123 17.07 21.44 0.63
C PRO A 123 17.13 20.48 -0.55
N PHE A 124 16.72 19.22 -0.35
CA PHE A 124 16.88 18.15 -1.33
C PHE A 124 16.20 18.51 -2.66
N SER A 125 15.02 19.15 -2.61
CA SER A 125 14.32 19.66 -3.79
C SER A 125 15.14 20.60 -4.69
N LYS A 126 16.18 21.25 -4.16
CA LYS A 126 17.12 22.12 -4.90
C LYS A 126 18.43 21.43 -5.24
N HIS A 127 18.72 20.29 -4.64
CA HIS A 127 19.95 19.54 -4.84
C HIS A 127 20.03 18.99 -6.28
N PRO A 128 21.21 18.96 -6.93
CA PRO A 128 21.37 18.43 -8.28
C PRO A 128 20.80 17.03 -8.48
N LEU A 129 20.96 16.16 -7.48
CA LEU A 129 20.43 14.79 -7.51
C LEU A 129 18.90 14.75 -7.68
N TYR A 130 18.14 15.60 -6.96
CA TYR A 130 16.69 15.66 -7.13
C TYR A 130 16.29 16.09 -8.55
N LYS A 131 17.06 16.99 -9.16
CA LYS A 131 16.86 17.41 -10.55
C LYS A 131 17.12 16.26 -11.54
N GLU A 132 18.08 15.38 -11.26
CA GLU A 132 18.34 14.19 -12.08
C GLU A 132 17.23 13.14 -11.92
N LEU A 133 16.77 12.91 -10.69
CA LEU A 133 15.67 12.01 -10.39
C LEU A 133 14.36 12.48 -11.05
N SER A 134 13.97 13.74 -10.87
CA SER A 134 12.75 14.32 -11.47
C SER A 134 12.76 14.34 -13.00
N ARG A 135 13.94 14.42 -13.63
CA ARG A 135 14.11 14.35 -15.10
C ARG A 135 14.10 12.93 -15.66
N SER A 136 14.21 11.91 -14.80
CA SER A 136 14.16 10.52 -15.24
C SER A 136 12.84 10.25 -15.96
N ASN A 137 12.91 9.55 -17.07
CA ASN A 137 11.75 9.18 -17.90
C ASN A 137 11.93 7.78 -18.49
N ALA A 138 10.93 7.32 -19.26
CA ALA A 138 10.95 5.97 -19.85
C ALA A 138 12.15 5.70 -20.79
N HIS A 139 12.75 6.75 -21.39
CA HIS A 139 13.94 6.62 -22.25
C HIS A 139 15.25 6.74 -21.47
N ASN A 140 15.25 7.40 -20.31
CA ASN A 140 16.43 7.52 -19.45
C ASN A 140 16.01 7.46 -17.98
N ALA A 141 16.18 6.29 -17.37
CA ALA A 141 15.88 6.02 -15.98
C ALA A 141 17.15 5.89 -15.11
N THR A 142 18.30 6.36 -15.60
CA THR A 142 19.62 6.09 -15.01
C THR A 142 19.70 6.55 -13.55
N ALA A 143 19.24 7.76 -13.24
CA ALA A 143 19.29 8.28 -11.87
C ALA A 143 18.38 7.47 -10.92
N LEU A 144 17.17 7.13 -11.36
CA LEU A 144 16.29 6.23 -10.58
C LEU A 144 16.92 4.85 -10.38
N PHE A 145 17.52 4.27 -11.42
CA PHE A 145 18.19 2.98 -11.31
C PHE A 145 19.38 3.02 -10.35
N ALA A 146 20.14 4.11 -10.33
CA ALA A 146 21.30 4.27 -9.47
C ALA A 146 20.94 4.47 -7.98
N HIS A 147 19.84 5.16 -7.67
CA HIS A 147 19.53 5.60 -6.30
C HIS A 147 18.26 4.99 -5.69
N SER A 148 17.34 4.48 -6.51
CA SER A 148 16.07 3.89 -6.09
C SER A 148 15.56 2.88 -7.15
N PRO A 149 16.32 1.82 -7.47
CA PRO A 149 15.96 0.85 -8.51
C PRO A 149 14.61 0.15 -8.24
N HIS A 150 14.23 -0.02 -6.97
CA HIS A 150 12.92 -0.56 -6.59
C HIS A 150 11.76 0.32 -7.05
N ALA A 151 11.95 1.64 -7.20
CA ALA A 151 10.94 2.53 -7.78
C ALA A 151 10.62 2.19 -9.24
N LEU A 152 11.59 1.64 -9.99
CA LEU A 152 11.35 1.15 -11.34
C LEU A 152 10.61 -0.20 -11.34
N LEU A 153 10.74 -0.99 -10.27
CA LEU A 153 10.05 -2.27 -10.13
C LEU A 153 8.60 -2.10 -9.68
N PHE A 154 8.37 -1.31 -8.64
CA PHE A 154 7.06 -1.11 -8.01
C PHE A 154 6.34 0.16 -8.49
N GLY A 155 6.97 0.91 -9.39
CA GLY A 155 6.46 2.15 -9.98
C GLY A 155 6.63 3.37 -9.09
N CYS A 156 6.69 4.55 -9.69
CA CYS A 156 6.76 5.81 -8.97
C CYS A 156 6.23 6.95 -9.83
N TRP A 157 5.79 8.02 -9.16
CA TRP A 157 5.34 9.23 -9.84
C TRP A 157 5.60 10.44 -8.96
N ASP A 158 6.28 11.42 -9.53
CA ASP A 158 6.39 12.76 -8.96
C ASP A 158 5.08 13.56 -9.21
N SER A 159 4.07 13.30 -8.37
CA SER A 159 2.76 13.95 -8.46
C SER A 159 2.80 15.42 -8.07
N THR A 160 3.76 15.82 -7.23
CA THR A 160 3.96 17.18 -6.75
C THR A 160 5.02 17.96 -7.52
N GLY A 161 5.63 17.34 -8.53
CA GLY A 161 6.89 17.78 -9.09
C GLY A 161 6.94 19.24 -9.53
N SER A 162 8.15 19.79 -9.55
CA SER A 162 8.52 21.11 -10.07
C SER A 162 8.07 21.39 -11.52
N ALA A 163 7.51 20.39 -12.21
CA ALA A 163 6.87 20.47 -13.52
C ALA A 163 5.33 20.62 -13.48
N GLY A 164 4.72 20.84 -12.31
CA GLY A 164 3.28 21.11 -12.19
C GLY A 164 2.38 19.89 -12.39
N GLY A 165 2.76 18.72 -11.85
CA GLY A 165 1.96 17.49 -11.95
C GLY A 165 2.12 16.70 -13.26
N LEU A 166 2.91 17.22 -14.21
CA LEU A 166 3.33 16.53 -15.44
C LEU A 166 4.58 15.64 -15.24
N GLY A 167 4.95 15.35 -13.99
CA GLY A 167 6.10 14.50 -13.67
C GLY A 167 6.02 13.14 -14.36
N ASN A 168 7.18 12.61 -14.77
CA ASN A 168 7.25 11.32 -15.46
C ASN A 168 6.69 10.21 -14.58
N LYS A 169 5.82 9.39 -15.17
CA LYS A 169 5.17 8.25 -14.51
C LYS A 169 5.89 6.98 -14.90
N PHE A 170 6.39 6.26 -13.90
CA PHE A 170 6.94 4.93 -14.09
C PHE A 170 5.89 3.90 -13.72
N ALA A 171 5.38 3.19 -14.74
CA ALA A 171 4.49 2.07 -14.53
C ALA A 171 5.23 0.94 -13.81
N ARG A 172 4.52 0.27 -12.89
CA ARG A 172 5.04 -0.89 -12.16
C ARG A 172 5.43 -1.99 -13.14
N ARG A 173 6.51 -2.70 -12.85
CA ARG A 173 6.98 -3.87 -13.61
C ARG A 173 6.65 -5.18 -12.90
N LEU A 174 6.57 -5.16 -11.57
CA LEU A 174 6.03 -6.24 -10.76
C LEU A 174 4.63 -5.86 -10.27
N VAL A 175 3.66 -6.74 -10.52
CA VAL A 175 2.29 -6.61 -10.02
C VAL A 175 1.88 -7.94 -9.41
N SER A 176 1.43 -7.90 -8.17
CA SER A 176 0.84 -9.03 -7.45
C SER A 176 -0.41 -8.56 -6.75
N GLU A 177 -1.44 -9.40 -6.69
CA GLU A 177 -2.68 -9.15 -5.96
C GLU A 177 -3.32 -10.48 -5.59
N ILE A 178 -4.21 -10.45 -4.58
CA ILE A 178 -5.04 -11.58 -4.20
C ILE A 178 -6.49 -11.13 -4.21
N ILE A 179 -7.34 -11.90 -4.88
CA ILE A 179 -8.77 -11.63 -4.99
C ILE A 179 -9.58 -12.86 -4.59
N GLY A 180 -10.73 -12.62 -3.95
CA GLY A 180 -11.79 -13.61 -3.86
C GLY A 180 -12.60 -13.58 -5.15
N VAL A 181 -12.86 -14.75 -5.74
CA VAL A 181 -13.59 -14.88 -7.01
C VAL A 181 -14.90 -15.64 -6.77
N GLY A 182 -15.99 -15.16 -7.37
CA GLY A 182 -17.31 -15.77 -7.21
C GLY A 182 -17.83 -15.61 -5.79
N VAL A 183 -17.56 -14.46 -5.18
CA VAL A 183 -17.94 -14.20 -3.78
C VAL A 183 -19.36 -13.69 -3.70
N GLU A 184 -20.08 -14.17 -2.70
CA GLU A 184 -21.37 -13.62 -2.29
C GLU A 184 -21.17 -12.72 -1.08
N ARG A 185 -21.83 -11.56 -1.08
CA ARG A 185 -21.78 -10.67 0.07
C ARG A 185 -22.57 -11.29 1.21
N GLY A 186 -21.87 -11.78 2.23
CA GLY A 186 -22.51 -12.18 3.47
C GLY A 186 -23.15 -10.98 4.17
N GLU A 187 -24.39 -11.15 4.64
CA GLU A 187 -24.99 -10.22 5.58
C GLU A 187 -24.43 -10.50 6.98
N THR A 188 -23.65 -9.58 7.52
CA THR A 188 -23.42 -9.56 8.96
C THR A 188 -24.66 -8.95 9.60
N ARG A 189 -25.66 -9.77 9.93
CA ARG A 189 -26.77 -9.33 10.79
C ARG A 189 -26.25 -9.12 12.21
N GLY A 190 -25.62 -7.96 12.44
CA GLY A 190 -25.22 -7.47 13.75
C GLY A 190 -24.00 -8.16 14.37
N GLY A 191 -23.27 -7.43 15.21
CA GLY A 191 -22.23 -7.98 16.06
C GLY A 191 -22.81 -9.09 16.94
N VAL A 192 -22.47 -10.34 16.61
CA VAL A 192 -22.95 -11.54 17.33
C VAL A 192 -22.40 -11.66 18.75
N LYS A 193 -21.53 -10.73 19.16
CA LYS A 193 -21.23 -10.47 20.57
C LYS A 193 -22.06 -9.27 21.03
N GLN A 194 -23.21 -9.57 21.63
CA GLN A 194 -24.02 -8.56 22.30
C GLN A 194 -23.30 -8.06 23.55
N ASP A 195 -23.27 -6.74 23.72
CA ASP A 195 -22.93 -6.15 25.00
C ASP A 195 -23.99 -6.56 26.03
N GLN A 196 -23.57 -7.16 27.13
CA GLN A 196 -24.50 -7.59 28.20
C GLN A 196 -25.21 -6.40 28.85
N LEU A 197 -24.60 -5.21 28.79
CA LEU A 197 -25.18 -3.99 29.34
C LEU A 197 -26.04 -3.24 28.31
N GLY A 198 -25.91 -3.55 27.03
CA GLY A 198 -26.67 -2.93 25.94
C GLY A 198 -26.61 -1.41 25.95
N ILE A 199 -25.48 -0.81 26.36
CA ILE A 199 -25.40 0.63 26.62
C ILE A 199 -25.59 1.39 25.29
N PRO A 200 -26.65 2.21 25.15
CA PRO A 200 -26.87 2.97 23.92
C PRO A 200 -25.79 4.04 23.75
N CYS A 201 -25.31 4.26 22.52
CA CYS A 201 -24.41 5.39 22.24
C CYS A 201 -25.11 6.75 22.31
N ASN A 202 -26.45 6.76 22.32
CA ASN A 202 -27.31 7.92 22.27
C ASN A 202 -27.99 8.23 23.62
N VAL A 203 -27.37 7.85 24.74
CA VAL A 203 -27.84 8.30 26.07
C VAL A 203 -27.55 9.80 26.20
N GLU A 204 -28.60 10.61 26.22
CA GLU A 204 -28.46 12.03 26.55
C GLU A 204 -28.01 12.18 28.02
N ILE A 205 -27.01 13.03 28.26
CA ILE A 205 -26.52 13.35 29.61
C ILE A 205 -26.88 14.79 29.96
N GLU A 206 -27.34 15.01 31.19
CA GLU A 206 -27.44 16.33 31.80
C GLU A 206 -26.22 16.56 32.68
N ILE A 207 -25.53 17.68 32.46
CA ILE A 207 -24.42 18.13 33.30
C ILE A 207 -24.92 19.29 34.16
N ASP A 208 -24.71 19.20 35.47
CA ASP A 208 -25.10 20.23 36.41
C ASP A 208 -24.07 21.37 36.50
N LYS A 209 -24.35 22.37 37.34
CA LYS A 209 -23.50 23.55 37.48
C LYS A 209 -22.17 23.26 38.19
N ASN A 210 -22.05 22.13 38.87
CA ASN A 210 -20.84 21.68 39.55
C ASN A 210 -19.96 20.80 38.64
N GLY A 211 -20.48 20.43 37.46
CA GLY A 211 -19.81 19.52 36.53
C GLY A 211 -20.15 18.06 36.73
N ASP A 212 -21.08 17.73 37.62
CA ASP A 212 -21.59 16.37 37.79
C ASP A 212 -22.57 16.03 36.67
N TRP A 213 -22.61 14.76 36.25
CA TRP A 213 -23.45 14.32 35.14
C TRP A 213 -24.41 13.21 35.55
N LYS A 214 -25.59 13.20 34.92
CA LYS A 214 -26.58 12.12 35.03
C LYS A 214 -27.22 11.81 33.68
N PRO A 215 -27.63 10.56 33.41
CA PRO A 215 -28.45 10.23 32.26
C PRO A 215 -29.78 10.98 32.29
N LYS A 216 -30.20 11.52 31.15
CA LYS A 216 -31.46 12.24 30.99
C LYS A 216 -32.59 11.24 30.74
N GLY A 217 -33.61 11.23 31.60
CA GLY A 217 -34.81 10.41 31.42
C GLY A 217 -34.74 8.97 31.95
N VAL A 218 -33.72 8.61 32.75
CA VAL A 218 -33.69 7.34 33.48
C VAL A 218 -34.19 7.59 34.91
N LEU A 219 -35.33 6.97 35.27
CA LEU A 219 -35.76 6.72 36.65
C LEU A 219 -35.10 5.44 37.16
#